data_AF-A0A2W0ACE2-F1
#
_entry.id   AF-A0A2W0ACE2-F1
#
_cell.length_a   1.000
_cell.length_b   1.000
_cell.length_c   1.000
_cell.angle_alpha   90.00
_cell.angle_beta   90.00
_cell.angle_gamma   90.00
#
_symmetry.space_group_name_H-M   'P 1'
#
loop_
_entity.id
_entity.type
_entity.pdbx_description
1 polymer ?
#
loop_
_entity_poly.entity_id
_entity_poly.type
_entity_poly.pdbx_seq_one_letter_code
_entity_poly.pdbx_strand_id
1 'polypeptide(L)' 'MPHLVVKLWPGKSEQQKTRLAEATAKNVIDILHYGEESVSVAMEEVKSQDWVEAVYKPDIKANWDKLYKKLGYDETVL' A
#
# COMPACT_ATOMS: atom_id res chain seq x y z
N MET A 1 -16.53 3.77 -2.75
CA MET A 1 -15.66 4.42 -1.75
C MET A 1 -14.33 3.69 -1.70
N PRO A 2 -13.28 4.23 -2.34
CA PRO A 2 -11.96 3.63 -2.32
C PRO A 2 -11.35 3.59 -0.92
N HIS A 3 -10.77 2.44 -0.57
CA HIS A 3 -9.93 2.29 0.61
C HIS A 3 -8.60 1.70 0.19
N LEU A 4 -7.50 2.32 0.62
CA LEU A 4 -6.15 1.88 0.33
C LEU A 4 -5.42 1.62 1.63
N VAL A 5 -4.66 0.53 1.68
CA VAL A 5 -3.74 0.23 2.77
C VAL A 5 -2.33 0.21 2.22
N VAL A 6 -1.47 1.07 2.74
CA VAL A 6 -0.04 1.08 2.43
C VAL A 6 0.68 0.31 3.53
N LYS A 7 1.05 -0.92 3.22
CA LYS A 7 1.95 -1.72 4.07
C LYS A 7 3.40 -1.37 3.74
N LEU A 8 4.23 -1.14 4.74
CA LEU A 8 5.64 -0.75 4.58
C LEU A 8 6.50 -1.21 5.75
N TRP A 9 7.82 -1.22 5.59
CA TRP A 9 8.72 -1.44 6.72
C TRP A 9 8.74 -0.22 7.67
N PRO A 10 8.96 -0.43 8.97
CA PRO A 10 9.08 0.64 9.95
C PRO A 10 10.17 1.66 9.63
N GLY A 11 10.04 2.86 10.21
CA GLY A 11 11.09 3.89 10.19
C GLY A 11 10.85 5.07 9.26
N LYS A 12 9.62 5.25 8.76
CA LYS A 12 9.19 6.52 8.12
C LYS A 12 8.64 7.46 9.18
N SER A 13 8.88 8.76 9.03
CA SER A 13 8.30 9.75 9.94
C SER A 13 6.79 9.87 9.71
N GLU A 14 6.06 10.34 10.72
CA GLU A 14 4.64 10.65 10.57
C GLU A 14 4.39 11.65 9.44
N GLN A 15 5.26 12.67 9.29
CA GLN A 15 5.15 13.63 8.19
C GLN A 15 5.26 12.97 6.81
N GLN A 16 6.16 11.99 6.63
CA GLN A 16 6.26 11.24 5.38
C GLN A 16 4.99 10.40 5.12
N LYS A 17 4.47 9.74 6.15
CA LYS A 17 3.25 8.94 6.07
C LYS A 17 2.03 9.80 5.74
N THR A 18 1.85 10.93 6.41
CA THR A 18 0.77 11.89 6.12
C THR A 18 0.86 12.41 4.69
N ARG A 19 2.03 12.89 4.27
CA ARG A 19 2.21 13.41 2.90
C ARG A 19 1.90 12.36 1.83
N LEU A 20 2.29 11.10 2.05
CA LEU A 20 1.98 10.01 1.12
C LEU A 20 0.48 9.69 1.10
N ALA A 21 -0.18 9.67 2.25
CA ALA A 21 -1.62 9.41 2.35
C ALA A 21 -2.43 10.47 1.58
N GLU A 22 -2.13 11.75 1.81
CA GLU A 22 -2.79 12.88 1.13
C GLU A 22 -2.56 12.83 -0.39
N ALA A 23 -1.32 12.62 -0.83
CA ALA A 23 -1.00 12.52 -2.26
C ALA A 23 -1.68 11.32 -2.93
N THR A 24 -1.78 10.19 -2.23
CA THR A 24 -2.47 8.99 -2.73
C THR A 24 -3.97 9.23 -2.85
N ALA A 25 -4.59 9.78 -1.81
CA ALA A 25 -6.02 10.11 -1.82
C ALA A 25 -6.35 11.08 -2.95
N LYS A 26 -5.54 12.14 -3.11
CA LYS A 26 -5.69 13.11 -4.19
C LYS A 26 -5.63 12.45 -5.58
N ASN A 27 -4.67 11.58 -5.83
CA ASN A 27 -4.59 10.89 -7.13
C ASN A 27 -5.80 9.99 -7.39
N VAL A 28 -6.31 9.30 -6.36
CA VAL A 28 -7.52 8.46 -6.48
C VAL A 28 -8.74 9.33 -6.82
N ILE A 29 -8.91 10.45 -6.14
CA ILE A 29 -9.96 11.45 -6.41
C ILE A 29 -9.86 11.94 -7.86
N ASP A 30 -8.68 12.38 -8.28
CA ASP A 30 -8.47 12.99 -9.60
C ASP A 30 -8.67 11.99 -10.75
N ILE A 31 -8.17 10.76 -10.60
CA ILE A 31 -8.16 9.74 -11.67
C ILE A 31 -9.49 8.98 -11.75
N LEU A 32 -10.11 8.68 -10.60
CA LEU A 32 -11.35 7.89 -10.54
C LEU A 32 -12.60 8.76 -10.35
N HIS A 33 -12.44 10.08 -10.24
CA HIS A 33 -13.51 11.07 -10.11
C HIS A 33 -14.43 10.84 -8.89
N TYR A 34 -13.86 10.46 -7.74
CA TYR A 34 -14.58 10.33 -6.46
C TYR A 34 -14.61 11.65 -5.68
N GLY A 35 -15.62 11.83 -4.81
CA GLY A 35 -15.65 12.91 -3.82
C GLY A 35 -14.57 12.73 -2.75
N GLU A 36 -14.13 13.84 -2.15
CA GLU A 36 -13.03 13.86 -1.17
C GLU A 36 -13.34 12.99 0.06
N GLU A 37 -14.58 13.07 0.55
CA GLU A 37 -15.07 12.29 1.68
C GLU A 37 -15.19 10.77 1.42
N SER A 38 -14.97 10.34 0.17
CA SER A 38 -15.17 8.93 -0.25
C SER A 38 -13.89 8.10 -0.28
N VAL A 39 -12.72 8.69 -0.01
CA VAL A 39 -11.42 8.01 -0.07
C VAL A 39 -10.76 7.97 1.30
N SER A 40 -10.24 6.79 1.67
CA SER A 40 -9.45 6.62 2.91
C SER A 40 -8.15 5.87 2.63
N VAL A 41 -7.09 6.23 3.37
CA VAL A 41 -5.75 5.62 3.24
C VAL A 41 -5.23 5.27 4.62
N ALA A 42 -4.89 3.99 4.85
CA ALA A 42 -4.23 3.50 6.05
C ALA A 42 -2.73 3.26 5.81
N MET A 43 -1.92 3.42 6.86
CA MET A 43 -0.48 3.14 6.86
C MET A 43 -0.19 2.06 7.90
N GLU A 44 0.38 0.94 7.47
CA GLU A 44 0.64 -0.22 8.34
C GLU A 44 2.12 -0.61 8.29
N GLU A 45 2.83 -0.43 9.41
CA GLU A 45 4.22 -0.82 9.51
C GLU A 45 4.35 -2.31 9.87
N VAL A 46 5.07 -3.06 9.03
CA VAL A 46 5.33 -4.51 9.19
C VAL A 46 6.84 -4.72 9.21
N LYS A 47 7.35 -5.37 10.26
CA LYS A 47 8.80 -5.66 10.37
C LYS A 47 9.26 -6.50 9.18
N SER A 48 10.48 -6.27 8.72
CA SER A 48 11.05 -6.99 7.57
C SER A 48 11.03 -8.51 7.76
N GLN A 49 11.39 -8.98 8.96
CA GLN A 49 11.38 -10.42 9.29
C GLN A 49 10.00 -11.09 9.18
N ASP A 50 8.91 -10.31 9.29
CA ASP A 50 7.54 -10.82 9.23
C ASP A 50 6.92 -10.60 7.84
N TRP A 51 7.61 -9.90 6.93
CA TRP A 51 7.07 -9.40 5.66
C TRP A 51 6.58 -10.49 4.72
N VAL A 52 7.32 -11.60 4.64
CA VAL A 52 6.98 -12.71 3.74
C VAL A 52 5.63 -13.32 4.11
N GLU A 53 5.43 -13.62 5.39
CA GLU A 53 4.19 -14.23 5.89
C GLU A 53 3.03 -13.23 5.98
N ALA A 54 3.31 -11.99 6.41
CA ALA A 54 2.27 -11.00 6.69
C ALA A 54 1.82 -10.19 5.47
N VAL A 55 2.64 -10.08 4.41
CA VAL A 55 2.38 -9.24 3.24
C VAL A 55 2.58 -9.98 1.93
N TYR A 56 3.79 -10.53 1.68
CA TYR A 56 4.10 -11.08 0.37
C TYR A 56 3.18 -12.23 -0.02
N LYS A 57 3.08 -13.27 0.83
CA LYS A 57 2.21 -14.42 0.54
C LYS A 57 0.72 -14.04 0.44
N PRO A 58 0.10 -13.38 1.43
CA PRO A 58 -1.35 -13.13 1.42
C PRO A 58 -1.79 -12.01 0.47
N ASP A 59 -1.01 -10.92 0.35
CA ASP A 59 -1.47 -9.74 -0.38
C ASP A 59 -0.90 -9.69 -1.81
N ILE A 60 0.32 -10.20 -2.03
CA ILE A 60 1.04 -10.06 -3.30
C ILE A 60 0.93 -11.35 -4.12
N LYS A 61 1.46 -12.47 -3.61
CA LYS A 61 1.51 -13.76 -4.31
C LYS A 61 0.11 -14.31 -4.58
N ALA A 62 -0.76 -14.31 -3.56
CA ALA A 62 -2.13 -14.82 -3.71
C ALA A 62 -3.02 -13.96 -4.62
N ASN A 63 -2.66 -12.70 -4.88
CA ASN A 63 -3.42 -11.78 -5.72
C ASN A 63 -2.65 -11.35 -6.97
N TRP A 64 -1.65 -12.12 -7.41
CA TRP A 64 -0.72 -11.72 -8.48
C TRP A 64 -1.41 -11.22 -9.76
N ASP A 65 -2.51 -11.87 -10.16
CA ASP A 65 -3.27 -11.50 -11.36
C ASP A 65 -4.05 -10.19 -11.22
N LYS A 66 -4.32 -9.76 -9.98
CA LYS A 66 -5.01 -8.50 -9.67
C LYS A 66 -4.03 -7.34 -9.50
N LEU A 67 -2.72 -7.58 -9.48
CA LEU A 67 -1.71 -6.54 -9.36
C LEU A 67 -1.52 -5.82 -10.70
N TYR A 68 -1.95 -4.56 -10.76
CA TYR A 68 -1.68 -3.66 -11.89
C TYR A 68 -0.23 -3.16 -11.89
N LYS A 69 0.44 -3.18 -10.72
CA LYS A 69 1.88 -2.94 -10.58
C LYS A 69 2.53 -4.13 -9.89
N LYS A 70 3.21 -4.97 -10.68
CA LYS A 70 3.92 -6.16 -10.20
C LYS A 70 5.33 -5.81 -9.70
N LEU A 71 5.78 -6.57 -8.71
CA LEU A 71 7.17 -6.52 -8.25
C LEU A 71 8.10 -7.13 -9.30
N GLY A 72 9.33 -6.62 -9.37
CA GLY A 72 10.39 -7.19 -10.21
C GLY A 72 11.21 -8.29 -9.52
N TYR A 73 10.81 -8.69 -8.32
CA TYR A 73 11.48 -9.65 -7.45
C TYR A 73 10.46 -10.59 -6.80
N ASP A 74 10.93 -11.72 -6.26
CA ASP A 74 10.12 -12.72 -5.56
C ASP A 74 10.56 -12.92 -4.10
N GLU A 75 9.94 -13.90 -3.43
CA GLU A 75 10.24 -14.27 -2.04
C GLU A 75 11.66 -14.79 -1.80
N THR A 76 12.42 -15.12 -2.83
CA THR A 76 13.79 -15.66 -2.66
C THR A 76 14.82 -14.58 -2.30
N VAL A 77 14.44 -13.31 -2.45
CA VAL A 77 15.30 -12.14 -2.15
C VAL A 77 14.70 -11.21 -1.08
N LEU A 78 13.65 -11.65 -0.40
CA LEU A 78 12.99 -10.97 0.73
C LEU A 78 13.36 -11.65 2.06
#